data_AF-A0A7Y5F9B2-F1
#
_entry.id   AF-A0A7Y5F9B2-F1
#
_cell.length_a   1.000
_cell.length_b   1.000
_cell.length_c   1.000
_cell.angle_alpha   90.00
_cell.angle_beta   90.00
_cell.angle_gamma   90.00
#
_symmetry.space_group_name_H-M   'P 1'
#
loop_
_entity.id
_entity.type
_entity.pdbx_description
1 polymer ?
#
loop_
_entity_poly.entity_id
_entity_poly.type
_entity_poly.pdbx_seq_one_letter_code
_entity_poly.pdbx_strand_id
1 'polypeptide(L)'
;MRSIPFALCIIALFGAGLFITATAHAQGPGGSPASQINFYGSPNSGKPPLEVHFHLECDESTMNQVTKWSWDFGDGATSSDGYTSHTYEKEGTFTVSLAHTIGDKTYTTARKNYISVGANVAPQTESQPEQTPQDQPQPAQTSERATTPNLSPPSAADDLVFIHHSCGENWLNSGLHHTLAAKNYIDERNDITYGVAVAHDSGRPASLGDVAGELTDMHHWVLWFNDYLDGVRRHDCASGVNRIVVFKSCFPNSHVDDNGTEPGDPFSDWKTTANYKAVFRHPAGPGNTYEHDGNAYRALEDVFAKRSDTLFIAITAPPECWQDSDAEIGARARAFNLWLKGEWLAGYQQRTGLHNVAVFDWFDVLAAPASDRAHANRLRGEYGGGSGDSHPNDAANTRSTQLFAAFLDTAWQAFTAGK
;
A
#
# COMPACT_ATOMS: atom_id res chain seq x y z
N MET A 1 54.44 18.16 53.77
CA MET A 1 53.22 18.54 54.50
C MET A 1 52.01 18.01 53.72
N ARG A 2 51.23 17.15 54.38
CA ARG A 2 49.78 16.87 54.19
C ARG A 2 49.31 16.36 52.81
N SER A 3 48.50 15.32 52.67
CA SER A 3 47.87 14.35 53.59
C SER A 3 47.31 13.21 52.73
N ILE A 4 47.36 11.98 53.26
CA ILE A 4 46.60 10.81 52.79
C ILE A 4 45.15 10.94 53.31
N PRO A 5 44.16 10.27 52.67
CA PRO A 5 43.42 9.30 53.48
C PRO A 5 43.29 7.93 52.80
N PHE A 6 43.45 6.91 53.63
CA PHE A 6 43.03 5.54 53.43
C PHE A 6 41.52 5.47 53.62
N ALA A 7 40.82 4.74 52.76
CA ALA A 7 39.61 4.02 53.13
C ALA A 7 39.59 2.67 52.40
N LEU A 8 39.27 1.66 53.20
CA LEU A 8 39.34 0.22 53.00
C LEU A 8 37.94 -0.30 52.59
N CYS A 9 37.82 -1.25 51.66
CA CYS A 9 37.09 -2.54 51.81
C CYS A 9 36.58 -3.19 50.50
N ILE A 10 37.04 -4.43 50.29
CA ILE A 10 36.27 -5.67 49.98
C ILE A 10 35.69 -5.81 48.54
N ILE A 11 36.37 -6.55 47.64
CA ILE A 11 36.24 -8.00 47.29
C ILE A 11 35.07 -8.32 46.32
N ALA A 12 35.48 -8.71 45.09
CA ALA A 12 34.95 -9.73 44.16
C ALA A 12 33.48 -9.64 43.66
N LEU A 13 33.05 -10.15 42.50
CA LEU A 13 33.44 -11.28 41.64
C LEU A 13 32.83 -11.03 40.21
N PHE A 14 33.57 -11.36 39.13
CA PHE A 14 33.16 -11.83 37.77
C PHE A 14 32.15 -10.99 36.93
N GLY A 15 32.24 -10.88 35.60
CA GLY A 15 32.90 -11.74 34.60
C GLY A 15 32.97 -11.07 33.22
N ALA A 16 33.52 -11.86 32.29
CA ALA A 16 34.12 -11.48 31.02
C ALA A 16 33.19 -10.83 29.97
N GLY A 17 33.78 -9.94 29.16
CA GLY A 17 33.25 -9.48 27.88
C GLY A 17 34.36 -9.55 26.82
N LEU A 18 34.23 -10.53 25.94
CA LEU A 18 35.08 -10.84 24.79
C LEU A 18 34.90 -9.77 23.69
N PHE A 19 35.97 -9.09 23.29
CA PHE A 19 35.97 -8.23 22.10
C PHE A 19 36.20 -9.09 20.85
N ILE A 20 35.19 -9.23 19.99
CA ILE A 20 35.36 -9.76 18.62
C ILE A 20 35.51 -8.56 17.68
N THR A 21 36.68 -8.43 17.07
CA THR A 21 36.95 -7.54 15.95
C THR A 21 36.36 -8.14 14.67
N ALA A 22 35.38 -7.47 14.07
CA ALA A 22 34.87 -7.82 12.75
C ALA A 22 35.86 -7.34 11.68
N THR A 23 36.35 -8.27 10.87
CA THR A 23 37.13 -8.00 9.66
C THR A 23 36.17 -7.81 8.48
N ALA A 24 36.16 -6.60 7.91
CA ALA A 24 35.45 -6.33 6.66
C ALA A 24 36.13 -7.10 5.50
N HIS A 25 35.36 -7.94 4.80
CA HIS A 25 35.77 -8.56 3.55
C HIS A 25 35.47 -7.59 2.39
N ALA A 26 36.53 -7.08 1.75
CA ALA A 26 36.44 -6.35 0.50
C ALA A 26 36.15 -7.33 -0.66
N GLN A 27 35.11 -7.05 -1.45
CA GLN A 27 34.85 -7.69 -2.75
C GLN A 27 35.41 -6.80 -3.87
N GLY A 28 36.04 -7.42 -4.88
CA GLY A 28 36.77 -6.79 -5.99
C GLY A 28 35.90 -6.19 -7.11
N PRO A 29 36.53 -5.65 -8.17
CA PRO A 29 35.94 -4.62 -9.02
C PRO A 29 35.16 -5.18 -10.22
N GLY A 30 33.90 -4.79 -10.33
CA GLY A 30 33.03 -5.01 -11.48
C GLY A 30 31.83 -4.06 -11.41
N GLY A 31 32.10 -2.75 -11.37
CA GLY A 31 31.07 -1.73 -11.22
C GLY A 31 30.35 -1.43 -12.54
N SER A 32 29.04 -1.63 -12.57
CA SER A 32 28.15 -0.64 -13.21
C SER A 32 28.50 0.74 -12.64
N PRO A 33 28.46 1.83 -13.43
CA PRO A 33 28.87 3.14 -12.96
C PRO A 33 28.07 3.51 -11.72
N ALA A 34 28.74 3.57 -10.57
CA ALA A 34 28.12 3.85 -9.29
C ALA A 34 27.46 5.23 -9.34
N SER A 35 26.15 5.25 -9.02
CA SER A 35 25.31 6.41 -8.62
C SER A 35 24.55 7.26 -9.65
N GLN A 36 24.00 6.68 -10.72
CA GLN A 36 22.90 7.33 -11.46
C GLN A 36 21.54 6.87 -10.91
N ILE A 37 20.68 7.82 -10.55
CA ILE A 37 19.29 7.60 -10.09
C ILE A 37 18.37 7.88 -11.28
N ASN A 38 17.49 6.93 -11.60
CA ASN A 38 16.46 7.11 -12.60
C ASN A 38 15.18 7.62 -11.95
N PHE A 39 14.21 8.02 -12.77
CA PHE A 39 12.90 8.40 -12.27
C PHE A 39 11.82 8.05 -13.29
N TYR A 40 10.56 8.00 -12.84
CA TYR A 40 9.39 8.01 -13.70
C TYR A 40 8.33 8.99 -13.14
N GLY A 41 7.31 9.33 -13.91
CA GLY A 41 6.24 10.25 -13.57
C GLY A 41 4.89 9.65 -13.94
N SER A 42 3.90 9.76 -13.05
CA SER A 42 2.56 9.23 -13.25
C SER A 42 1.48 10.22 -12.78
N PRO A 43 0.41 10.45 -13.57
CA PRO A 43 0.29 10.10 -14.99
C PRO A 43 1.31 10.89 -15.84
N ASN A 44 1.80 10.34 -16.95
CA ASN A 44 2.71 11.06 -17.86
C ASN A 44 1.97 11.82 -18.99
N SER A 45 0.64 11.72 -19.05
CA SER A 45 -0.17 12.40 -20.04
C SER A 45 -1.60 12.64 -19.55
N GLY A 46 -2.26 13.67 -20.08
CA GLY A 46 -3.62 14.05 -19.68
C GLY A 46 -3.98 15.47 -20.12
N LYS A 47 -5.13 15.99 -19.63
CA LYS A 47 -5.57 17.37 -19.91
C LYS A 47 -5.03 18.32 -18.84
N PRO A 48 -4.76 19.61 -19.16
CA PRO A 48 -4.39 20.58 -18.14
C PRO A 48 -5.62 20.95 -17.26
N PRO A 49 -5.44 21.20 -15.96
CA PRO A 49 -4.20 21.01 -15.21
C PRO A 49 -3.90 19.51 -15.01
N LEU A 50 -2.67 19.09 -15.31
CA LEU A 50 -2.21 17.72 -15.11
C LEU A 50 -1.21 17.71 -13.95
N GLU A 51 -1.62 17.19 -12.79
CA GLU A 51 -0.66 16.86 -11.74
C GLU A 51 0.07 15.57 -12.08
N VAL A 52 1.40 15.62 -12.04
CA VAL A 52 2.29 14.48 -12.28
C VAL A 52 3.11 14.24 -11.04
N HIS A 53 3.06 13.01 -10.51
CA HIS A 53 3.88 12.58 -9.39
C HIS A 53 5.16 11.95 -9.92
N PHE A 54 6.33 12.49 -9.54
CA PHE A 54 7.63 11.96 -9.93
C PHE A 54 8.21 11.03 -8.86
N HIS A 55 8.64 9.85 -9.30
CA HIS A 55 9.14 8.75 -8.49
C HIS A 55 10.59 8.45 -8.86
N LEU A 56 11.42 8.16 -7.86
CA LEU A 56 12.81 7.76 -8.06
C LEU A 56 12.93 6.25 -8.20
N GLU A 57 13.77 5.80 -9.13
CA GLU A 57 14.14 4.40 -9.34
C GLU A 57 15.60 4.22 -8.89
N CYS A 58 15.79 3.84 -7.63
CA CYS A 58 17.10 3.45 -7.08
C CYS A 58 16.97 2.67 -5.78
N ASP A 59 18.04 1.98 -5.38
CA ASP A 59 18.07 1.24 -4.12
C ASP A 59 18.23 2.17 -2.90
N GLU A 60 17.77 1.70 -1.73
CA GLU A 60 17.80 2.44 -0.47
C GLU A 60 19.22 2.87 -0.06
N SER A 61 20.24 2.08 -0.37
CA SER A 61 21.63 2.39 -0.02
C SER A 61 22.16 3.58 -0.82
N THR A 62 21.75 3.71 -2.09
CA THR A 62 22.05 4.85 -2.95
C THR A 62 21.26 6.08 -2.49
N MET A 63 19.97 5.92 -2.18
CA MET A 63 19.12 7.01 -1.67
C MET A 63 19.68 7.65 -0.40
N ASN A 64 20.12 6.84 0.57
CA ASN A 64 20.65 7.31 1.85
C ASN A 64 21.97 8.09 1.73
N GLN A 65 22.60 8.10 0.56
CA GLN A 65 23.82 8.85 0.29
C GLN A 65 23.56 10.20 -0.39
N VAL A 66 22.33 10.47 -0.83
CA VAL A 66 22.01 11.72 -1.53
C VAL A 66 21.84 12.87 -0.54
N THR A 67 22.57 13.95 -0.77
CA THR A 67 22.56 15.14 0.09
C THR A 67 21.81 16.32 -0.52
N LYS A 68 21.50 16.27 -1.82
CA LYS A 68 20.78 17.34 -2.53
C LYS A 68 20.04 16.80 -3.76
N TRP A 69 18.86 17.37 -3.99
CA TRP A 69 18.04 17.17 -5.18
C TRP A 69 17.81 18.49 -5.92
N SER A 70 17.56 18.39 -7.22
CA SER A 70 17.16 19.51 -8.07
C SER A 70 16.39 18.98 -9.27
N TRP A 71 15.09 19.26 -9.32
CA TRP A 71 14.21 18.99 -10.43
C TRP A 71 14.07 20.20 -11.34
N ASP A 72 13.99 19.96 -12.63
CA ASP A 72 13.53 20.89 -13.66
C ASP A 72 12.41 20.19 -14.44
N PHE A 73 11.19 20.72 -14.37
CA PHE A 73 10.02 20.11 -14.99
C PHE A 73 9.85 20.50 -16.46
N GLY A 74 10.71 21.37 -17.00
CA GLY A 74 10.70 21.76 -18.41
C GLY A 74 9.66 22.83 -18.78
N ASP A 75 8.85 23.31 -17.83
CA ASP A 75 7.90 24.42 -17.99
C ASP A 75 8.37 25.72 -17.30
N GLY A 76 9.56 25.70 -16.71
CA GLY A 76 10.17 26.80 -15.96
C GLY A 76 10.07 26.66 -14.44
N ALA A 77 9.33 25.68 -13.92
CA ALA A 77 9.30 25.35 -12.50
C ALA A 77 10.43 24.37 -12.11
N THR A 78 10.88 24.48 -10.86
CA THR A 78 11.93 23.64 -10.27
C THR A 78 11.59 23.23 -8.85
N SER A 79 12.09 22.10 -8.37
CA SER A 79 11.98 21.64 -6.98
C SER A 79 13.33 21.21 -6.42
N SER A 80 13.53 21.33 -5.10
CA SER A 80 14.70 20.81 -4.39
C SER A 80 14.42 19.54 -3.58
N ASP A 81 13.23 18.98 -3.72
CA ASP A 81 12.77 17.82 -2.96
C ASP A 81 13.12 16.52 -3.70
N GLY A 82 13.40 15.45 -2.94
CA GLY A 82 13.76 14.14 -3.52
C GLY A 82 12.57 13.45 -4.20
N TYR A 83 11.38 13.67 -3.66
CA TYR A 83 10.11 13.22 -4.22
C TYR A 83 9.22 14.46 -4.37
N THR A 84 8.56 14.60 -5.52
CA THR A 84 7.81 15.83 -5.84
C THR A 84 6.65 15.49 -6.77
N SER A 85 5.53 16.17 -6.59
CA SER A 85 4.55 16.35 -7.67
C SER A 85 4.76 17.69 -8.35
N HIS A 86 4.28 17.81 -9.59
CA HIS A 86 4.24 19.07 -10.32
C HIS A 86 2.99 19.13 -11.19
N THR A 87 2.30 20.28 -11.16
CA THR A 87 1.09 20.51 -11.94
C THR A 87 1.41 21.30 -13.20
N TYR A 88 1.19 20.68 -14.36
CA TYR A 88 1.32 21.32 -15.66
C TYR A 88 0.01 22.01 -16.04
N GLU A 89 0.00 23.33 -15.92
CA GLU A 89 -1.17 24.19 -16.16
C GLU A 89 -1.50 24.42 -17.65
N LYS A 90 -0.54 24.14 -18.54
CA LYS A 90 -0.65 24.44 -19.97
C LYS A 90 -0.43 23.19 -20.81
N GLU A 91 -1.13 23.13 -21.94
CA GLU A 91 -0.87 22.12 -22.97
C GLU A 91 0.57 22.23 -23.48
N GLY A 92 1.20 21.09 -23.73
CA GLY A 92 2.59 21.04 -24.15
C GLY A 92 3.23 19.68 -23.93
N THR A 93 4.48 19.58 -24.38
CA THR A 93 5.34 18.42 -24.17
C THR A 93 6.58 18.86 -23.42
N PHE A 94 6.86 18.24 -22.28
CA PHE A 94 7.85 18.73 -21.32
C PHE A 94 8.99 17.73 -21.13
N THR A 95 10.23 18.24 -21.11
CA THR A 95 11.43 17.46 -20.79
C THR A 95 11.72 17.62 -19.31
N VAL A 96 11.71 16.53 -18.56
CA VAL A 96 11.94 16.54 -17.11
C VAL A 96 13.38 16.13 -16.84
N SER A 97 14.05 16.86 -15.95
CA SER A 97 15.41 16.56 -15.51
C SER A 97 15.50 16.49 -13.99
N LEU A 98 16.19 15.49 -13.49
CA LEU A 98 16.54 15.32 -12.09
C LEU A 98 18.06 15.40 -11.95
N ALA A 99 18.54 16.26 -11.07
CA ALA A 99 19.92 16.25 -10.61
C ALA A 99 20.00 15.91 -9.12
N HIS A 100 20.92 15.02 -8.76
CA HIS A 100 21.16 14.59 -7.39
C HIS A 100 22.64 14.63 -7.05
N THR A 101 22.97 14.90 -5.79
CA THR A 101 24.35 15.00 -5.31
C THR A 101 24.67 13.91 -4.30
N ILE A 102 25.74 13.16 -4.54
CA ILE A 102 26.31 12.19 -3.59
C ILE A 102 27.76 12.59 -3.32
N GLY A 103 28.05 12.91 -2.06
CA GLY A 103 29.32 13.55 -1.70
C GLY A 103 29.51 14.87 -2.44
N ASP A 104 30.62 15.00 -3.18
CA ASP A 104 30.94 16.19 -3.97
C ASP A 104 30.57 16.07 -5.46
N LYS A 105 29.86 15.00 -5.85
CA LYS A 105 29.50 14.72 -7.25
C LYS A 105 28.02 14.92 -7.49
N THR A 106 27.69 15.65 -8.56
CA THR A 106 26.32 15.78 -9.06
C THR A 106 26.13 14.94 -10.31
N TYR A 107 25.02 14.20 -10.35
CA TYR A 107 24.58 13.40 -11.49
C TYR A 107 23.26 13.97 -12.00
N THR A 108 22.98 13.77 -13.29
CA THR A 108 21.74 14.28 -13.90
C THR A 108 21.14 13.23 -14.83
N THR A 109 19.85 12.95 -14.62
CA THR A 109 19.02 12.12 -15.49
C THR A 109 17.97 13.02 -16.12
N ALA A 110 17.81 12.95 -17.45
CA ALA A 110 16.82 13.74 -18.17
C ALA A 110 15.99 12.86 -19.10
N ARG A 111 14.66 13.00 -19.05
CA ARG A 111 13.71 12.34 -19.94
C ARG A 111 13.11 13.38 -20.89
N LYS A 112 13.46 13.27 -22.17
CA LYS A 112 12.99 14.19 -23.21
C LYS A 112 11.55 13.89 -23.58
N ASN A 113 10.75 14.94 -23.77
CA ASN A 113 9.35 14.85 -24.18
C ASN A 113 8.52 13.90 -23.30
N TYR A 114 8.80 13.91 -22.00
CA TYR A 114 8.34 12.89 -21.07
C TYR A 114 6.89 13.08 -20.64
N ILE A 115 6.48 14.32 -20.39
CA ILE A 115 5.11 14.66 -20.01
C ILE A 115 4.38 15.26 -21.20
N SER A 116 3.18 14.79 -21.51
CA SER A 116 2.37 15.25 -22.63
C SER A 116 0.97 15.70 -22.19
N VAL A 117 0.74 17.01 -22.21
CA VAL A 117 -0.51 17.64 -21.75
C VAL A 117 -1.32 18.11 -22.95
N GLY A 118 -2.54 17.61 -23.14
CA GLY A 118 -3.44 18.02 -24.22
C GLY A 118 -4.74 17.21 -24.34
N ALA A 119 -5.73 17.76 -25.05
CA ALA A 119 -7.08 17.20 -25.17
C ALA A 119 -7.22 15.81 -25.85
N ASN A 120 -6.20 15.33 -26.58
CA ASN A 120 -6.24 14.11 -27.41
C ASN A 120 -5.05 13.14 -27.19
N VAL A 121 -4.41 13.16 -26.02
CA VAL A 121 -3.24 12.31 -25.76
C VAL A 121 -3.69 10.97 -25.14
N ALA A 122 -3.50 9.86 -25.85
CA ALA A 122 -3.64 8.51 -25.29
C ALA A 122 -2.43 8.19 -24.38
N PRO A 123 -2.58 7.43 -23.28
CA PRO A 123 -1.46 7.03 -22.44
C PRO A 123 -0.37 6.35 -23.26
N GLN A 124 0.86 6.87 -23.20
CA GLN A 124 2.01 6.23 -23.83
C GLN A 124 2.60 5.20 -22.86
N THR A 125 2.42 3.92 -23.15
CA THR A 125 3.20 2.82 -22.54
C THR A 125 4.59 2.82 -23.17
N GLU A 126 5.65 3.08 -22.40
CA GLU A 126 7.02 3.11 -22.94
C GLU A 126 7.75 1.78 -22.69
N SER A 127 8.36 1.26 -23.75
CA SER A 127 9.18 0.05 -23.82
C SER A 127 10.52 0.21 -23.08
N GLN A 128 10.87 -0.81 -22.29
CA GLN A 128 12.14 -0.98 -21.58
C GLN A 128 13.35 -1.00 -22.55
N PRO A 129 14.52 -0.45 -22.20
CA PRO A 129 15.70 -0.49 -23.08
C PRO A 129 16.22 -1.92 -23.25
N GLU A 130 16.37 -2.32 -24.51
CA GLU A 130 16.80 -3.63 -24.98
C GLU A 130 18.23 -3.97 -24.49
N GLN A 131 18.34 -5.00 -23.63
CA GLN A 131 19.62 -5.64 -23.33
C GLN A 131 19.90 -6.74 -24.36
N THR A 132 20.96 -6.54 -25.15
CA THR A 132 21.48 -7.52 -26.11
C THR A 132 21.79 -8.87 -25.45
N PRO A 133 21.18 -10.00 -25.86
CA PRO A 133 21.53 -11.32 -25.32
C PRO A 133 22.89 -11.80 -25.84
N GLN A 134 23.77 -12.22 -24.93
CA GLN A 134 24.96 -13.00 -25.27
C GLN A 134 24.57 -14.47 -25.47
N ASP A 135 24.88 -14.96 -26.66
CA ASP A 135 24.61 -16.29 -27.19
C ASP A 135 25.65 -17.30 -26.66
N GLN A 136 25.22 -18.35 -25.93
CA GLN A 136 26.01 -19.58 -25.76
C GLN A 136 25.08 -20.82 -25.77
N PRO A 137 25.34 -21.82 -26.65
CA PRO A 137 24.51 -23.01 -26.76
C PRO A 137 25.03 -24.15 -25.88
N GLN A 138 24.14 -24.91 -25.24
CA GLN A 138 24.47 -26.24 -24.71
C GLN A 138 23.30 -27.22 -24.88
N PRO A 139 23.55 -28.52 -25.19
CA PRO A 139 22.72 -29.29 -26.12
C PRO A 139 21.66 -30.17 -25.45
N ALA A 140 20.74 -30.64 -26.29
CA ALA A 140 19.69 -31.60 -25.98
C ALA A 140 20.24 -32.95 -25.50
N GLN A 141 19.61 -33.51 -24.45
CA GLN A 141 19.54 -34.95 -24.22
C GLN A 141 18.15 -35.37 -23.77
N THR A 142 17.62 -36.36 -24.49
CA THR A 142 16.38 -37.12 -24.23
C THR A 142 16.66 -38.35 -23.37
N SER A 143 15.82 -38.64 -22.36
CA SER A 143 15.42 -40.02 -22.04
C SER A 143 14.15 -40.05 -21.17
N GLU A 144 13.32 -41.08 -21.36
CA GLU A 144 11.96 -41.24 -20.87
C GLU A 144 11.81 -41.86 -19.46
N ARG A 145 10.70 -41.47 -18.80
CA ARG A 145 9.70 -42.28 -18.06
C ARG A 145 9.71 -42.35 -16.51
N ALA A 146 8.50 -42.04 -15.99
CA ALA A 146 7.74 -42.63 -14.87
C ALA A 146 7.56 -41.81 -13.57
N THR A 147 6.41 -41.08 -13.56
CA THR A 147 5.43 -40.91 -12.47
C THR A 147 5.90 -40.46 -11.08
N THR A 148 5.88 -39.14 -10.91
CA THR A 148 5.47 -38.43 -9.69
C THR A 148 4.45 -37.35 -10.11
N PRO A 149 3.52 -36.88 -9.25
CA PRO A 149 2.77 -35.68 -9.56
C PRO A 149 3.80 -34.56 -9.70
N ASN A 150 3.96 -34.12 -10.94
CA ASN A 150 4.79 -32.99 -11.29
C ASN A 150 4.19 -31.77 -10.60
N LEU A 151 4.71 -31.40 -9.44
CA LEU A 151 4.69 -30.01 -9.05
C LEU A 151 5.59 -29.35 -10.07
N SER A 152 4.97 -28.76 -11.10
CA SER A 152 5.63 -27.78 -11.94
C SER A 152 6.40 -26.82 -11.01
N PRO A 153 7.64 -26.41 -11.36
CA PRO A 153 8.23 -25.25 -10.71
C PRO A 153 7.21 -24.09 -10.83
N PRO A 154 7.09 -23.19 -9.84
CA PRO A 154 6.01 -22.20 -9.81
C PRO A 154 6.12 -21.33 -11.06
N SER A 155 5.24 -21.58 -12.04
CA SER A 155 5.03 -20.73 -13.20
C SER A 155 3.72 -20.00 -12.96
N ALA A 156 3.84 -18.83 -12.34
CA ALA A 156 2.91 -17.70 -12.22
C ALA A 156 3.13 -17.14 -10.82
N ALA A 157 3.86 -16.03 -10.71
CA ALA A 157 3.68 -15.21 -9.52
C ALA A 157 2.25 -14.64 -9.59
N ASP A 158 1.62 -14.42 -8.44
CA ASP A 158 0.21 -14.03 -8.34
C ASP A 158 0.11 -12.51 -8.31
N ASP A 159 -0.90 -11.92 -8.93
CA ASP A 159 -0.95 -10.45 -9.02
C ASP A 159 -1.70 -9.82 -7.84
N LEU A 160 -1.31 -8.59 -7.51
CA LEU A 160 -1.90 -7.79 -6.46
C LEU A 160 -2.55 -6.56 -7.06
N VAL A 161 -3.80 -6.29 -6.68
CA VAL A 161 -4.42 -4.97 -6.88
C VAL A 161 -4.63 -4.27 -5.55
N PHE A 162 -4.22 -3.01 -5.46
CA PHE A 162 -4.50 -2.16 -4.33
C PHE A 162 -5.56 -1.11 -4.70
N ILE A 163 -6.73 -1.20 -4.09
CA ILE A 163 -7.80 -0.19 -4.22
C ILE A 163 -7.61 0.84 -3.11
N HIS A 164 -7.21 2.05 -3.49
CA HIS A 164 -6.87 3.07 -2.52
C HIS A 164 -6.97 4.49 -3.10
N HIS A 165 -7.11 5.45 -2.20
CA HIS A 165 -6.95 6.88 -2.48
C HIS A 165 -6.16 7.56 -1.36
N SER A 166 -5.67 8.78 -1.61
CA SER A 166 -5.10 9.69 -0.61
C SER A 166 -4.01 9.02 0.26
N CYS A 167 -4.26 8.68 1.54
CA CYS A 167 -3.25 8.05 2.40
C CYS A 167 -2.63 6.76 1.82
N GLY A 168 -3.34 6.07 0.92
CA GLY A 168 -2.83 4.86 0.26
C GLY A 168 -1.76 5.17 -0.76
N GLU A 169 -2.02 6.17 -1.58
CA GLU A 169 -1.07 6.69 -2.53
C GLU A 169 0.14 7.28 -1.80
N ASN A 170 -0.09 8.05 -0.75
CA ASN A 170 0.98 8.55 0.11
C ASN A 170 1.85 7.41 0.69
N TRP A 171 1.23 6.33 1.18
CA TRP A 171 1.97 5.19 1.72
C TRP A 171 2.70 4.38 0.64
N LEU A 172 2.09 4.17 -0.53
CA LEU A 172 2.74 3.57 -1.71
C LEU A 172 3.99 4.33 -2.12
N ASN A 173 3.84 5.65 -2.23
CA ASN A 173 4.91 6.56 -2.60
C ASN A 173 6.02 6.62 -1.53
N SER A 174 5.67 6.28 -0.29
CA SER A 174 6.58 6.25 0.87
C SER A 174 7.10 4.85 1.21
N GLY A 175 7.35 4.02 0.19
CA GLY A 175 8.11 2.76 0.31
C GLY A 175 7.30 1.47 0.23
N LEU A 176 5.97 1.52 0.33
CA LEU A 176 5.16 0.30 0.17
C LEU A 176 5.28 -0.27 -1.26
N HIS A 177 5.38 0.58 -2.29
CA HIS A 177 5.54 0.13 -3.67
C HIS A 177 6.73 -0.84 -3.84
N HIS A 178 7.93 -0.41 -3.45
CA HIS A 178 9.15 -1.21 -3.53
C HIS A 178 9.04 -2.52 -2.73
N THR A 179 8.37 -2.45 -1.58
CA THR A 179 8.18 -3.61 -0.70
C THR A 179 7.27 -4.67 -1.32
N LEU A 180 6.21 -4.26 -2.02
CA LEU A 180 5.32 -5.16 -2.75
C LEU A 180 6.03 -5.77 -3.96
N ALA A 181 6.73 -4.95 -4.75
CA ALA A 181 7.50 -5.42 -5.92
C ALA A 181 8.63 -6.40 -5.56
N ALA A 182 9.12 -6.37 -4.31
CA ALA A 182 10.15 -7.29 -3.83
C ALA A 182 9.59 -8.67 -3.39
N LYS A 183 8.27 -8.86 -3.32
CA LYS A 183 7.68 -10.14 -2.92
C LYS A 183 7.75 -11.12 -4.09
N ASN A 184 8.39 -12.26 -3.88
CA ASN A 184 8.55 -13.29 -4.91
C ASN A 184 7.25 -13.97 -5.36
N TYR A 185 6.13 -13.75 -4.65
CA TYR A 185 4.80 -14.22 -5.01
C TYR A 185 3.93 -13.13 -5.63
N ILE A 186 4.46 -11.91 -5.82
CA ILE A 186 3.79 -10.82 -6.52
C ILE A 186 4.50 -10.61 -7.87
N ASP A 187 3.83 -10.91 -8.98
CA ASP A 187 4.38 -10.66 -10.33
C ASP A 187 4.11 -9.22 -10.73
N GLU A 188 2.82 -8.85 -10.71
CA GLU A 188 2.34 -7.52 -11.06
C GLU A 188 1.67 -6.87 -9.86
N ARG A 189 1.96 -5.58 -9.66
CA ARG A 189 1.27 -4.71 -8.71
C ARG A 189 0.46 -3.68 -9.49
N ASN A 190 -0.85 -3.78 -9.36
CA ASN A 190 -1.84 -2.93 -9.97
C ASN A 190 -2.48 -2.03 -8.91
N ASP A 191 -3.01 -0.88 -9.34
CA ASP A 191 -3.59 0.11 -8.43
C ASP A 191 -4.86 0.69 -9.02
N ILE A 192 -5.90 0.73 -8.20
CA ILE A 192 -7.13 1.45 -8.51
C ILE A 192 -7.16 2.67 -7.60
N THR A 193 -6.99 3.85 -8.18
CA THR A 193 -6.89 5.12 -7.45
C THR A 193 -7.65 6.26 -8.17
N TYR A 194 -7.36 7.51 -7.83
CA TYR A 194 -7.99 8.68 -8.44
C TYR A 194 -7.98 8.62 -9.98
N GLY A 195 -9.12 8.93 -10.59
CA GLY A 195 -9.32 8.88 -12.03
C GLY A 195 -9.38 7.48 -12.66
N VAL A 196 -9.20 6.39 -11.88
CA VAL A 196 -9.24 5.03 -12.44
C VAL A 196 -10.68 4.56 -12.63
N ALA A 197 -11.01 4.25 -13.88
CA ALA A 197 -12.24 3.60 -14.27
C ALA A 197 -12.11 2.08 -14.10
N VAL A 198 -13.13 1.44 -13.54
CA VAL A 198 -13.23 -0.02 -13.48
C VAL A 198 -14.55 -0.45 -14.08
N ALA A 199 -14.50 -1.39 -15.01
CA ALA A 199 -15.71 -1.94 -15.61
C ALA A 199 -16.51 -2.73 -14.57
N HIS A 200 -17.81 -2.46 -14.48
CA HIS A 200 -18.72 -3.25 -13.68
C HIS A 200 -18.87 -4.67 -14.27
N ASP A 201 -19.26 -5.60 -13.42
CA ASP A 201 -19.48 -7.00 -13.73
C ASP A 201 -20.75 -7.16 -14.59
N SER A 202 -20.73 -8.18 -15.46
CA SER A 202 -21.83 -8.46 -16.37
C SER A 202 -23.12 -8.74 -15.58
N GLY A 203 -24.17 -7.98 -15.84
CA GLY A 203 -25.46 -8.11 -15.16
C GLY A 203 -25.54 -7.42 -13.80
N ARG A 204 -24.52 -6.65 -13.41
CA ARG A 204 -24.53 -5.76 -12.25
C ARG A 204 -24.62 -4.30 -12.70
N PRO A 205 -25.17 -3.39 -11.87
CA PRO A 205 -25.26 -1.98 -12.21
C PRO A 205 -23.89 -1.29 -12.17
N ALA A 206 -23.78 -0.17 -12.89
CA ALA A 206 -22.65 0.75 -12.78
C ALA A 206 -22.80 1.69 -11.56
N SER A 207 -22.94 1.11 -10.36
CA SER A 207 -23.29 1.83 -9.11
C SER A 207 -22.30 2.89 -8.63
N LEU A 208 -21.06 2.90 -9.13
CA LEU A 208 -19.99 3.83 -8.81
C LEU A 208 -19.59 4.72 -10.01
N GLY A 209 -20.30 4.58 -11.14
CA GLY A 209 -20.05 5.38 -12.34
C GLY A 209 -18.69 5.15 -13.00
N ASP A 210 -18.23 6.16 -13.75
CA ASP A 210 -17.07 6.05 -14.64
C ASP A 210 -15.72 6.14 -13.93
N VAL A 211 -15.69 6.61 -12.68
CA VAL A 211 -14.45 6.84 -11.91
C VAL A 211 -14.54 6.16 -10.54
N ALA A 212 -14.83 4.86 -10.56
CA ALA A 212 -15.01 4.07 -9.34
C ALA A 212 -13.85 4.24 -8.34
N GLY A 213 -12.60 4.42 -8.82
CA GLY A 213 -11.42 4.63 -7.97
C GLY A 213 -11.48 5.84 -7.02
N GLU A 214 -12.34 6.84 -7.30
CA GLU A 214 -12.63 7.97 -6.39
C GLU A 214 -13.42 7.52 -5.14
N LEU A 215 -14.21 6.46 -5.27
CA LEU A 215 -15.28 6.10 -4.35
C LEU A 215 -14.87 4.94 -3.44
N THR A 216 -14.05 5.24 -2.44
CA THR A 216 -13.48 4.22 -1.53
C THR A 216 -13.82 4.46 -0.06
N ASP A 217 -14.86 5.25 0.22
CA ASP A 217 -15.50 5.31 1.55
C ASP A 217 -16.17 4.00 1.93
N MET A 218 -16.46 3.83 3.23
CA MET A 218 -16.94 2.55 3.77
C MET A 218 -18.19 2.01 3.07
N HIS A 219 -19.16 2.89 2.79
CA HIS A 219 -20.42 2.52 2.16
C HIS A 219 -20.27 2.17 0.67
N HIS A 220 -19.15 2.53 0.03
CA HIS A 220 -18.88 2.11 -1.34
C HIS A 220 -18.41 0.67 -1.43
N TRP A 221 -17.86 0.06 -0.37
CA TRP A 221 -17.30 -1.29 -0.46
C TRP A 221 -18.34 -2.36 -0.81
N VAL A 222 -19.57 -2.21 -0.30
CA VAL A 222 -20.66 -3.12 -0.68
C VAL A 222 -20.97 -3.02 -2.18
N LEU A 223 -20.85 -1.84 -2.77
CA LEU A 223 -21.03 -1.62 -4.21
C LEU A 223 -19.84 -2.19 -5.00
N TRP A 224 -18.60 -1.80 -4.63
CA TRP A 224 -17.36 -2.31 -5.23
C TRP A 224 -17.36 -3.82 -5.40
N PHE A 225 -17.60 -4.54 -4.31
CA PHE A 225 -17.41 -5.99 -4.31
C PHE A 225 -18.61 -6.77 -4.84
N ASN A 226 -19.81 -6.20 -4.87
CA ASN A 226 -20.94 -6.83 -5.54
C ASN A 226 -20.99 -6.53 -7.04
N ASP A 227 -20.52 -5.36 -7.46
CA ASP A 227 -20.72 -4.86 -8.83
C ASP A 227 -19.46 -4.81 -9.67
N TYR A 228 -18.26 -4.81 -9.11
CA TYR A 228 -17.01 -4.61 -9.86
C TYR A 228 -15.95 -5.66 -9.59
N LEU A 229 -16.25 -6.73 -8.83
CA LEU A 229 -15.21 -7.62 -8.34
C LEU A 229 -14.47 -8.36 -9.47
N ASP A 230 -15.18 -8.84 -10.50
CA ASP A 230 -14.49 -9.46 -11.63
C ASP A 230 -13.69 -8.41 -12.42
N GLY A 231 -14.17 -7.17 -12.51
CA GLY A 231 -13.43 -6.01 -13.03
C GLY A 231 -12.14 -5.72 -12.26
N VAL A 232 -12.20 -5.60 -10.94
CA VAL A 232 -11.07 -5.41 -10.02
C VAL A 232 -10.02 -6.51 -10.22
N ARG A 233 -10.48 -7.77 -10.28
CA ARG A 233 -9.58 -8.91 -10.47
C ARG A 233 -8.87 -8.92 -11.82
N ARG A 234 -9.44 -8.28 -12.84
CA ARG A 234 -8.84 -8.18 -14.19
C ARG A 234 -8.13 -6.86 -14.44
N HIS A 235 -8.22 -5.90 -13.52
CA HIS A 235 -7.68 -4.56 -13.69
C HIS A 235 -6.16 -4.59 -13.82
N ASP A 236 -5.67 -4.07 -14.95
CA ASP A 236 -4.26 -3.96 -15.34
C ASP A 236 -3.40 -5.22 -15.18
N CYS A 237 -4.06 -6.38 -15.11
CA CYS A 237 -3.42 -7.67 -14.91
C CYS A 237 -3.23 -8.35 -16.27
N ALA A 238 -2.00 -8.35 -16.78
CA ALA A 238 -1.67 -8.91 -18.08
C ALA A 238 -1.42 -10.43 -18.02
N SER A 239 -0.98 -10.93 -16.87
CA SER A 239 -0.61 -12.32 -16.60
C SER A 239 -1.78 -13.21 -16.14
N GLY A 240 -2.93 -12.64 -15.74
CA GLY A 240 -4.10 -13.42 -15.33
C GLY A 240 -5.17 -12.64 -14.56
N VAL A 241 -5.18 -12.85 -13.24
CA VAL A 241 -6.08 -12.13 -12.32
C VAL A 241 -5.34 -11.74 -11.05
N ASN A 242 -5.66 -10.55 -10.53
CA ASN A 242 -5.26 -10.13 -9.19
C ASN A 242 -5.87 -11.09 -8.16
N ARG A 243 -5.04 -12.01 -7.63
CA ARG A 243 -5.43 -12.97 -6.59
C ARG A 243 -5.24 -12.42 -5.19
N ILE A 244 -4.52 -11.30 -5.05
CA ILE A 244 -4.45 -10.53 -3.83
C ILE A 244 -5.18 -9.20 -4.07
N VAL A 245 -6.30 -9.01 -3.38
CA VAL A 245 -7.07 -7.75 -3.43
C VAL A 245 -6.90 -7.03 -2.12
N VAL A 246 -6.12 -5.96 -2.12
CA VAL A 246 -5.93 -5.09 -0.97
C VAL A 246 -6.84 -3.88 -1.14
N PHE A 247 -7.52 -3.45 -0.08
CA PHE A 247 -8.38 -2.27 -0.15
C PHE A 247 -8.40 -1.49 1.16
N LYS A 248 -8.61 -0.17 1.06
CA LYS A 248 -8.84 0.69 2.22
C LYS A 248 -9.54 2.00 1.91
N SER A 249 -10.22 2.50 2.93
CA SER A 249 -10.75 3.86 2.96
C SER A 249 -9.69 4.88 3.42
N CYS A 250 -9.94 6.16 3.14
CA CYS A 250 -9.08 7.26 3.61
C CYS A 250 -9.38 7.63 5.07
N PHE A 251 -8.50 8.44 5.69
CA PHE A 251 -8.59 8.89 7.08
C PHE A 251 -9.95 9.45 7.50
N PRO A 252 -10.74 10.18 6.68
CA PRO A 252 -12.03 10.71 7.12
C PRO A 252 -13.02 9.60 7.47
N ASN A 253 -12.81 8.38 6.99
CA ASN A 253 -13.66 7.24 7.35
C ASN A 253 -13.36 6.72 8.76
N SER A 254 -12.26 7.13 9.38
CA SER A 254 -12.01 6.92 10.81
C SER A 254 -12.73 7.95 11.70
N HIS A 255 -13.36 8.98 11.11
CA HIS A 255 -14.26 9.88 11.81
C HIS A 255 -15.62 9.21 12.04
N VAL A 256 -15.72 8.30 13.00
CA VAL A 256 -16.98 7.59 13.30
C VAL A 256 -17.82 8.48 14.23
N ASP A 257 -18.84 9.12 13.67
CA ASP A 257 -19.69 10.12 14.33
C ASP A 257 -20.50 9.52 15.50
N ASP A 258 -21.11 8.35 15.28
CA ASP A 258 -22.03 7.72 16.23
C ASP A 258 -21.88 6.18 16.24
N ASN A 259 -22.40 5.52 17.25
CA ASN A 259 -22.63 4.08 17.21
C ASN A 259 -23.71 3.70 16.20
N GLY A 260 -24.73 4.56 16.02
CA GLY A 260 -25.87 4.29 15.16
C GLY A 260 -26.84 3.28 15.75
N THR A 261 -27.83 2.85 14.96
CA THR A 261 -28.84 1.87 15.37
C THR A 261 -28.74 0.62 14.51
N GLU A 262 -28.52 -0.54 15.14
CA GLU A 262 -28.60 -1.84 14.47
C GLU A 262 -30.03 -2.05 13.91
N PRO A 263 -30.22 -2.60 12.69
CA PRO A 263 -29.26 -3.34 11.86
C PRO A 263 -28.21 -2.53 11.04
N GLY A 264 -28.18 -1.20 11.15
CA GLY A 264 -27.36 -0.35 10.27
C GLY A 264 -27.81 -0.39 8.80
N ASP A 265 -27.28 0.55 8.01
CA ASP A 265 -27.47 0.63 6.57
C ASP A 265 -26.10 0.65 5.87
N PRO A 266 -25.73 -0.39 5.08
CA PRO A 266 -24.43 -0.46 4.43
C PRO A 266 -24.25 0.53 3.28
N PHE A 267 -25.33 1.20 2.81
CA PHE A 267 -25.27 2.20 1.73
C PHE A 267 -25.28 3.64 2.26
N SER A 268 -25.44 3.81 3.57
CA SER A 268 -25.51 5.13 4.18
C SER A 268 -24.12 5.75 4.27
N ASP A 269 -24.01 7.00 3.82
CA ASP A 269 -22.84 7.86 3.97
C ASP A 269 -22.61 8.33 5.41
N TRP A 270 -23.59 8.14 6.31
CA TRP A 270 -23.43 8.41 7.74
C TRP A 270 -22.46 7.43 8.38
N LYS A 271 -21.39 7.98 8.96
CA LYS A 271 -20.28 7.22 9.53
C LYS A 271 -20.61 6.72 10.93
N THR A 272 -21.44 5.68 10.98
CA THR A 272 -21.79 5.01 12.24
C THR A 272 -21.19 3.62 12.34
N THR A 273 -20.94 3.17 13.57
CA THR A 273 -20.45 1.81 13.80
C THR A 273 -21.42 0.75 13.26
N ALA A 274 -22.73 0.95 13.40
CA ALA A 274 -23.75 0.05 12.87
C ALA A 274 -23.72 -0.03 11.33
N ASN A 275 -23.67 1.12 10.63
CA ASN A 275 -23.59 1.15 9.16
C ASN A 275 -22.32 0.45 8.66
N TYR A 276 -21.17 0.72 9.29
CA TYR A 276 -19.91 0.09 8.92
C TYR A 276 -19.94 -1.43 9.14
N LYS A 277 -20.54 -1.90 10.24
CA LYS A 277 -20.71 -3.35 10.48
C LYS A 277 -21.59 -4.01 9.43
N ALA A 278 -22.67 -3.34 9.01
CA ALA A 278 -23.59 -3.84 7.99
C ALA A 278 -22.89 -4.09 6.64
N VAL A 279 -21.86 -3.31 6.29
CA VAL A 279 -21.05 -3.56 5.09
C VAL A 279 -20.40 -4.95 5.14
N PHE A 280 -19.83 -5.32 6.29
CA PHE A 280 -19.08 -6.56 6.44
C PHE A 280 -19.93 -7.79 6.77
N ARG A 281 -21.04 -7.62 7.48
CA ARG A 281 -21.89 -8.73 7.92
C ARG A 281 -23.36 -8.35 7.90
N HIS A 282 -24.17 -9.22 7.30
CA HIS A 282 -25.60 -9.01 7.31
C HIS A 282 -26.17 -9.33 8.72
N PRO A 283 -27.02 -8.47 9.31
CA PRO A 283 -27.50 -8.61 10.68
C PRO A 283 -28.41 -9.82 10.90
N ALA A 284 -29.14 -10.25 9.85
CA ALA A 284 -29.88 -11.51 9.85
C ALA A 284 -29.00 -12.76 9.63
N GLY A 285 -27.68 -12.61 9.48
CA GLY A 285 -26.71 -13.67 9.26
C GLY A 285 -26.35 -13.92 7.78
N PRO A 286 -25.42 -14.86 7.51
CA PRO A 286 -24.92 -15.16 6.17
C PRO A 286 -26.02 -15.60 5.20
N GLY A 287 -25.84 -15.32 3.91
CA GLY A 287 -26.77 -15.68 2.83
C GLY A 287 -27.88 -14.67 2.57
N ASN A 288 -28.14 -13.75 3.50
CA ASN A 288 -29.14 -12.68 3.36
C ASN A 288 -28.63 -11.54 2.46
N THR A 289 -29.57 -10.76 1.93
CA THR A 289 -29.29 -9.64 1.02
C THR A 289 -29.94 -8.35 1.49
N TYR A 290 -29.29 -7.24 1.16
CA TYR A 290 -29.89 -5.92 1.17
C TYR A 290 -30.50 -5.61 -0.20
N GLU A 291 -31.53 -4.77 -0.23
CA GLU A 291 -32.09 -4.21 -1.46
C GLU A 291 -31.69 -2.74 -1.56
N HIS A 292 -31.10 -2.35 -2.69
CA HIS A 292 -30.70 -0.97 -2.96
C HIS A 292 -30.87 -0.69 -4.45
N ASP A 293 -31.57 0.39 -4.80
CA ASP A 293 -31.89 0.77 -6.18
C ASP A 293 -32.43 -0.38 -7.04
N GLY A 294 -33.29 -1.22 -6.44
CA GLY A 294 -33.91 -2.37 -7.11
C GLY A 294 -32.97 -3.55 -7.39
N ASN A 295 -31.77 -3.55 -6.80
CA ASN A 295 -30.80 -4.62 -6.91
C ASN A 295 -30.53 -5.24 -5.54
N ALA A 296 -30.32 -6.56 -5.53
CA ALA A 296 -29.90 -7.29 -4.34
C ALA A 296 -28.37 -7.20 -4.17
N TYR A 297 -27.94 -6.91 -2.95
CA TYR A 297 -26.53 -6.83 -2.54
C TYR A 297 -26.27 -7.74 -1.34
N ARG A 298 -25.05 -8.25 -1.26
CA ARG A 298 -24.58 -9.07 -0.15
C ARG A 298 -23.58 -8.31 0.69
N ALA A 299 -23.59 -8.54 2.00
CA ALA A 299 -22.49 -8.12 2.86
C ALA A 299 -21.17 -8.77 2.39
N LEU A 300 -20.04 -8.12 2.68
CA LEU A 300 -18.74 -8.56 2.17
C LEU A 300 -18.38 -9.99 2.60
N GLU A 301 -18.81 -10.46 3.77
CA GLU A 301 -18.59 -11.86 4.18
C GLU A 301 -19.09 -12.88 3.14
N ASP A 302 -20.27 -12.63 2.56
CA ASP A 302 -20.87 -13.53 1.58
C ASP A 302 -20.18 -13.43 0.22
N VAL A 303 -19.71 -12.24 -0.13
CA VAL A 303 -18.96 -12.00 -1.36
C VAL A 303 -17.60 -12.71 -1.30
N PHE A 304 -16.87 -12.51 -0.20
CA PHE A 304 -15.57 -13.13 0.02
C PHE A 304 -15.67 -14.65 0.12
N ALA A 305 -16.71 -15.20 0.75
CA ALA A 305 -16.91 -16.65 0.85
C ALA A 305 -17.12 -17.33 -0.51
N LYS A 306 -17.64 -16.59 -1.51
CA LYS A 306 -17.83 -17.09 -2.89
C LYS A 306 -16.58 -17.00 -3.77
N ARG A 307 -15.50 -16.44 -3.24
CA ARG A 307 -14.23 -16.19 -3.94
C ARG A 307 -13.06 -16.74 -3.13
N SER A 308 -13.12 -18.03 -2.85
CA SER A 308 -12.07 -18.76 -2.11
C SER A 308 -10.73 -18.84 -2.86
N ASP A 309 -10.70 -18.45 -4.13
CA ASP A 309 -9.52 -18.36 -4.99
C ASP A 309 -8.80 -17.00 -4.91
N THR A 310 -9.33 -16.05 -4.13
CA THR A 310 -8.81 -14.68 -3.97
C THR A 310 -8.57 -14.37 -2.49
N LEU A 311 -7.41 -13.83 -2.15
CA LEU A 311 -7.10 -13.29 -0.83
C LEU A 311 -7.54 -11.82 -0.76
N PHE A 312 -8.49 -11.52 0.12
CA PHE A 312 -8.93 -10.16 0.41
C PHE A 312 -8.22 -9.61 1.65
N ILE A 313 -7.63 -8.43 1.54
CA ILE A 313 -6.95 -7.75 2.64
C ILE A 313 -7.61 -6.40 2.86
N ALA A 314 -8.38 -6.31 3.96
CA ALA A 314 -8.92 -5.04 4.43
C ALA A 314 -7.85 -4.32 5.25
N ILE A 315 -7.43 -3.14 4.82
CA ILE A 315 -6.60 -2.23 5.61
C ILE A 315 -7.52 -1.21 6.29
N THR A 316 -7.46 -1.11 7.62
CA THR A 316 -8.29 -0.14 8.36
C THR A 316 -7.88 1.30 8.02
N ALA A 317 -8.84 2.23 8.02
CA ALA A 317 -8.54 3.64 7.77
C ALA A 317 -7.58 4.18 8.85
N PRO A 318 -6.58 5.00 8.50
CA PRO A 318 -5.67 5.59 9.48
C PRO A 318 -6.42 6.58 10.38
N PRO A 319 -5.94 6.82 11.62
CA PRO A 319 -6.58 7.75 12.55
C PRO A 319 -6.39 9.20 12.07
N GLU A 320 -7.32 10.06 12.48
CA GLU A 320 -7.26 11.50 12.24
C GLU A 320 -6.25 12.24 13.13
N CYS A 321 -5.82 13.40 12.65
CA CYS A 321 -4.98 14.34 13.37
C CYS A 321 -5.68 14.90 14.62
N TRP A 322 -4.96 15.64 15.45
CA TRP A 322 -5.48 16.15 16.73
C TRP A 322 -6.57 17.22 16.58
N GLN A 323 -6.60 17.91 15.44
CA GLN A 323 -7.53 19.02 15.21
C GLN A 323 -8.89 18.52 14.70
N ASP A 324 -8.89 17.45 13.91
CA ASP A 324 -10.08 16.95 13.22
C ASP A 324 -10.83 15.86 14.00
N SER A 325 -10.29 15.44 15.15
CA SER A 325 -10.85 14.33 15.92
C SER A 325 -10.71 14.53 17.42
N ASP A 326 -11.49 13.78 18.18
CA ASP A 326 -11.42 13.72 19.64
C ASP A 326 -11.35 12.27 20.15
N ALA A 327 -11.32 12.12 21.48
CA ALA A 327 -11.18 10.82 22.12
C ALA A 327 -12.39 9.90 21.87
N GLU A 328 -13.58 10.44 21.71
CA GLU A 328 -14.81 9.66 21.51
C GLU A 328 -14.91 9.15 20.07
N ILE A 329 -14.65 10.02 19.09
CA ILE A 329 -14.59 9.66 17.67
C ILE A 329 -13.53 8.58 17.46
N GLY A 330 -12.30 8.82 17.93
CA GLY A 330 -11.22 7.85 17.83
C GLY A 330 -11.51 6.55 18.59
N ALA A 331 -12.23 6.60 19.71
CA ALA A 331 -12.63 5.39 20.43
C ALA A 331 -13.63 4.55 19.64
N ARG A 332 -14.60 5.18 18.95
CA ARG A 332 -15.55 4.48 18.08
C ARG A 332 -14.83 3.83 16.89
N ALA A 333 -13.91 4.56 16.24
CA ALA A 333 -13.08 4.01 15.16
C ALA A 333 -12.27 2.80 15.63
N ARG A 334 -11.58 2.92 16.77
CA ARG A 334 -10.84 1.81 17.38
C ARG A 334 -11.75 0.63 17.71
N ALA A 335 -12.93 0.87 18.27
CA ALA A 335 -13.89 -0.18 18.60
C ALA A 335 -14.36 -0.94 17.36
N PHE A 336 -14.66 -0.23 16.26
CA PHE A 336 -14.99 -0.84 14.99
C PHE A 336 -13.83 -1.69 14.43
N ASN A 337 -12.60 -1.17 14.44
CA ASN A 337 -11.43 -1.89 13.92
C ASN A 337 -11.10 -3.15 14.74
N LEU A 338 -11.24 -3.08 16.07
CA LEU A 338 -11.11 -4.25 16.96
C LEU A 338 -12.21 -5.28 16.70
N TRP A 339 -13.44 -4.85 16.45
CA TRP A 339 -14.52 -5.73 16.03
C TRP A 339 -14.21 -6.41 14.69
N LEU A 340 -13.75 -5.64 13.69
CA LEU A 340 -13.46 -6.15 12.35
C LEU A 340 -12.34 -7.21 12.37
N LYS A 341 -11.21 -6.86 12.99
CA LYS A 341 -10.02 -7.73 13.10
C LYS A 341 -10.23 -8.92 14.03
N GLY A 342 -10.97 -8.73 15.12
CA GLY A 342 -11.15 -9.72 16.18
C GLY A 342 -12.40 -10.56 15.99
N GLU A 343 -13.56 -9.95 16.23
CA GLU A 343 -14.84 -10.66 16.27
C GLU A 343 -15.31 -11.11 14.88
N TRP A 344 -15.36 -10.18 13.92
CA TRP A 344 -15.86 -10.46 12.59
C TRP A 344 -14.98 -11.46 11.85
N LEU A 345 -13.67 -11.22 11.80
CA LEU A 345 -12.71 -12.10 11.10
C LEU A 345 -12.69 -13.52 11.69
N ALA A 346 -12.59 -13.65 13.02
CA ALA A 346 -12.64 -14.97 13.66
C ALA A 346 -13.98 -15.67 13.40
N GLY A 347 -15.09 -14.92 13.46
CA GLY A 347 -16.40 -15.44 13.14
C GLY A 347 -16.53 -15.89 11.68
N TYR A 348 -15.96 -15.13 10.73
CA TYR A 348 -15.93 -15.48 9.30
C TYR A 348 -15.21 -16.81 9.09
N GLN A 349 -13.99 -16.94 9.64
CA GLN A 349 -13.19 -18.16 9.54
C GLN A 349 -13.90 -19.36 10.17
N GLN A 350 -14.52 -19.18 11.35
CA GLN A 350 -15.27 -20.24 12.01
C GLN A 350 -16.49 -20.71 11.18
N ARG A 351 -17.21 -19.78 10.54
CA ARG A 351 -18.42 -20.10 9.77
C ARG A 351 -18.11 -20.73 8.41
N THR A 352 -17.05 -20.26 7.75
CA THR A 352 -16.74 -20.63 6.36
C THR A 352 -15.65 -21.69 6.24
N GLY A 353 -14.76 -21.79 7.23
CA GLY A 353 -13.52 -22.56 7.14
C GLY A 353 -12.51 -21.97 6.16
N LEU A 354 -12.72 -20.76 5.67
CA LEU A 354 -11.87 -20.12 4.68
C LEU A 354 -10.85 -19.19 5.34
N HIS A 355 -9.65 -19.16 4.77
CA HIS A 355 -8.53 -18.32 5.17
C HIS A 355 -8.17 -17.30 4.09
N ASN A 356 -9.18 -16.86 3.34
CA ASN A 356 -9.05 -15.97 2.19
C ASN A 356 -9.38 -14.50 2.51
N VAL A 357 -9.46 -14.15 3.79
CA VAL A 357 -9.65 -12.78 4.26
C VAL A 357 -8.63 -12.51 5.37
N ALA A 358 -8.01 -11.34 5.33
CA ALA A 358 -7.15 -10.83 6.40
C ALA A 358 -7.44 -9.35 6.66
N VAL A 359 -7.18 -8.91 7.89
CA VAL A 359 -7.38 -7.50 8.31
C VAL A 359 -6.06 -6.95 8.83
N PHE A 360 -5.51 -5.96 8.13
CA PHE A 360 -4.36 -5.19 8.61
C PHE A 360 -4.86 -3.95 9.35
N ASP A 361 -4.66 -3.94 10.66
CA ASP A 361 -5.12 -2.87 11.54
C ASP A 361 -4.16 -1.68 11.53
N TRP A 362 -4.16 -0.96 10.41
CA TRP A 362 -3.31 0.21 10.20
C TRP A 362 -3.66 1.36 11.16
N PHE A 363 -4.93 1.47 11.55
CA PHE A 363 -5.36 2.38 12.60
C PHE A 363 -4.54 2.18 13.89
N ASP A 364 -4.44 0.94 14.40
CA ASP A 364 -3.71 0.66 15.64
C ASP A 364 -2.20 0.89 15.51
N VAL A 365 -1.62 0.67 14.33
CA VAL A 365 -0.21 0.99 14.05
C VAL A 365 0.08 2.48 14.25
N LEU A 366 -0.88 3.32 13.87
CA LEU A 366 -0.69 4.77 13.76
C LEU A 366 -1.27 5.57 14.93
N ALA A 367 -2.25 5.00 15.65
CA ALA A 367 -2.99 5.71 16.69
C ALA A 367 -2.25 5.73 18.02
N ALA A 368 -2.39 6.84 18.75
CA ALA A 368 -1.99 6.89 20.15
C ALA A 368 -2.82 5.87 20.95
N PRO A 369 -2.24 5.31 22.04
CA PRO A 369 -2.95 4.34 22.85
C PRO A 369 -4.21 4.98 23.46
N ALA A 370 -5.24 4.17 23.72
CA ALA A 370 -6.48 4.65 24.35
C ALA A 370 -6.25 5.26 25.76
N SER A 371 -5.11 4.96 26.39
CA SER A 371 -4.70 5.53 27.68
C SER A 371 -3.99 6.89 27.57
N ASP A 372 -3.72 7.38 26.36
CA ASP A 372 -3.11 8.69 26.16
C ASP A 372 -4.05 9.80 26.66
N ARG A 373 -3.57 10.64 27.58
CA ARG A 373 -4.42 11.65 28.24
C ARG A 373 -4.76 12.82 27.33
N ALA A 374 -3.93 13.09 26.34
CA ALA A 374 -4.08 14.24 25.48
C ALA A 374 -4.71 13.84 24.15
N HIS A 375 -4.25 12.76 23.51
CA HIS A 375 -4.60 12.44 22.12
C HIS A 375 -5.04 10.99 21.93
N ALA A 376 -5.74 10.38 22.91
CA ALA A 376 -6.24 9.02 22.81
C ALA A 376 -6.87 8.71 21.44
N ASN A 377 -6.42 7.62 20.82
CA ASN A 377 -6.93 7.10 19.54
C ASN A 377 -6.75 8.00 18.32
N ARG A 378 -6.05 9.13 18.44
CA ARG A 378 -5.72 10.02 17.32
C ARG A 378 -4.33 9.71 16.78
N LEU A 379 -4.00 10.23 15.60
CA LEU A 379 -2.70 10.03 14.98
C LEU A 379 -1.58 10.44 15.95
N ARG A 380 -0.58 9.57 16.13
CA ARG A 380 0.54 9.84 17.03
C ARG A 380 1.31 11.09 16.57
N GLY A 381 1.83 11.85 17.53
CA GLY A 381 2.55 13.09 17.23
C GLY A 381 3.76 12.87 16.33
N GLU A 382 4.54 11.82 16.60
CA GLU A 382 5.66 11.42 15.76
C GLU A 382 5.27 10.99 14.34
N TYR A 383 3.98 10.71 14.09
CA TYR A 383 3.43 10.29 12.80
C TYR A 383 2.68 11.41 12.08
N GLY A 384 2.73 12.65 12.59
CA GLY A 384 2.12 13.82 11.96
C GLY A 384 0.87 14.34 12.67
N GLY A 385 0.44 13.75 13.79
CA GLY A 385 -0.85 14.11 14.41
C GLY A 385 -1.05 15.58 14.78
N GLY A 386 0.02 16.36 14.95
CA GLY A 386 -0.05 17.80 15.26
C GLY A 386 -0.08 18.75 14.05
N SER A 387 -0.02 18.25 12.81
CA SER A 387 0.13 19.08 11.60
C SER A 387 -1.17 19.74 11.12
N GLY A 388 -2.33 19.23 11.53
CA GLY A 388 -3.63 19.56 10.91
C GLY A 388 -3.88 18.79 9.61
N ASP A 389 -3.00 17.86 9.26
CA ASP A 389 -3.14 16.92 8.16
C ASP A 389 -3.09 15.49 8.71
N SER A 390 -4.07 14.68 8.36
CA SER A 390 -4.21 13.29 8.82
C SER A 390 -3.45 12.29 7.94
N HIS A 391 -2.75 12.75 6.90
CA HIS A 391 -1.82 11.88 6.16
C HIS A 391 -0.66 11.45 7.06
N PRO A 392 -0.40 10.14 7.22
CA PRO A 392 0.77 9.67 7.94
C PRO A 392 2.06 10.15 7.27
N ASN A 393 3.02 10.62 8.06
CA ASN A 393 4.32 11.07 7.54
C ASN A 393 5.25 9.91 7.14
N ASP A 394 6.43 10.23 6.61
CA ASP A 394 7.43 9.23 6.17
C ASP A 394 7.81 8.22 7.26
N ALA A 395 7.93 8.66 8.52
CA ALA A 395 8.26 7.77 9.64
C ALA A 395 7.13 6.76 9.89
N ALA A 396 5.88 7.23 9.82
CA ALA A 396 4.68 6.42 9.95
C ALA A 396 4.54 5.41 8.80
N ASN A 397 4.76 5.87 7.57
CA ASN A 397 4.72 5.05 6.37
C ASN A 397 5.82 3.99 6.37
N THR A 398 7.05 4.35 6.73
CA THR A 398 8.17 3.39 6.87
C THR A 398 7.82 2.30 7.87
N ARG A 399 7.30 2.67 9.05
CA ARG A 399 6.89 1.70 10.08
C ARG A 399 5.76 0.80 9.60
N SER A 400 4.79 1.38 8.90
CA SER A 400 3.63 0.68 8.38
C SER A 400 4.03 -0.30 7.28
N THR A 401 4.93 0.09 6.37
CA THR A 401 5.50 -0.75 5.32
C THR A 401 6.17 -2.00 5.91
N GLN A 402 7.02 -1.84 6.93
CA GLN A 402 7.70 -2.96 7.58
C GLN A 402 6.70 -3.96 8.20
N LEU A 403 5.67 -3.45 8.88
CA LEU A 403 4.65 -4.29 9.51
C LEU A 403 3.75 -4.98 8.49
N PHE A 404 3.35 -4.25 7.46
CA PHE A 404 2.50 -4.77 6.40
C PHE A 404 3.22 -5.84 5.58
N ALA A 405 4.52 -5.66 5.31
CA ALA A 405 5.33 -6.65 4.60
C ALA A 405 5.30 -8.02 5.27
N ALA A 406 5.49 -8.06 6.60
CA ALA A 406 5.48 -9.30 7.37
C ALA A 406 4.05 -9.87 7.54
N PHE A 407 3.07 -8.98 7.68
CA PHE A 407 1.65 -9.35 7.72
C PHE A 407 1.21 -10.02 6.40
N LEU A 408 1.60 -9.43 5.26
CA LEU A 408 1.25 -9.93 3.94
C LEU A 408 1.83 -11.32 3.69
N ASP A 409 3.09 -11.56 4.08
CA ASP A 409 3.70 -12.89 3.99
C ASP A 409 2.91 -13.93 4.79
N THR A 410 2.48 -13.55 6.00
CA THR A 410 1.67 -14.42 6.88
C THR A 410 0.29 -14.70 6.28
N ALA A 411 -0.40 -13.66 5.79
CA ALA A 411 -1.72 -13.78 5.19
C ALA A 411 -1.67 -14.62 3.91
N TRP A 412 -0.66 -14.40 3.07
CA TRP A 412 -0.43 -15.17 1.85
C TRP A 412 -0.17 -16.65 2.14
N GLN A 413 0.67 -16.94 3.13
CA GLN A 413 0.95 -18.32 3.54
C GLN A 413 -0.30 -19.03 4.09
N ALA A 414 -1.08 -18.36 4.94
CA ALA A 414 -2.33 -18.89 5.48
C ALA A 414 -3.33 -19.22 4.35
N PHE A 415 -3.52 -18.28 3.43
CA PHE A 415 -4.38 -18.43 2.27
C PHE A 415 -3.98 -19.60 1.37
N THR A 416 -2.72 -19.66 0.95
CA THR A 416 -2.21 -20.71 0.04
C THR A 416 -2.14 -22.09 0.69
N ALA A 417 -1.97 -22.15 2.02
CA ALA A 417 -2.03 -23.39 2.77
C ALA A 417 -3.46 -23.86 3.08
N GLY A 418 -4.46 -22.96 2.92
CA GLY A 418 -5.83 -23.17 3.39
C GLY A 418 -5.91 -23.35 4.91
N LYS A 419 -5.10 -22.61 5.67
CA LYS A 419 -4.89 -22.79 7.11
C LYS A 419 -4.92 -21.51 7.93
#